data_AF-A0A1C3WQ43-F1
#
_entry.id   AF-A0A1C3WQ43-F1
#
_cell.length_a   1.000
_cell.length_b   1.000
_cell.length_c   1.000
_cell.angle_alpha   90.00
_cell.angle_beta   90.00
_cell.angle_gamma   90.00
#
_symmetry.space_group_name_H-M   'P 1'
#
loop_
_entity.id
_entity.type
_entity.pdbx_description
1 polymer ?
#
loop_
_entity_poly.entity_id
_entity_poly.type
_entity_poly.pdbx_seq_one_letter_code
_entity_poly.pdbx_strand_id
1 'polypeptide(L)'
;MTNPKPIYHSELQCSVFSLSYDFVTRQGVLNMAETTACDMNGCIAFFQRIDPKVQAIQTKAGNLDDTSYLLVGKEWKANLPPRKEV
;
A
#
# COMPACT_ATOMS: atom_id res chain seq x y z
N MET A 1 -21.50 0.93 -15.82
CA MET A 1 -20.73 1.54 -14.72
C MET A 1 -19.30 1.70 -15.22
N THR A 2 -18.78 2.91 -15.29
CA THR A 2 -17.40 3.16 -15.76
C THR A 2 -16.43 2.72 -14.67
N ASN A 3 -15.52 1.81 -15.00
CA ASN A 3 -14.44 1.44 -14.08
C ASN A 3 -13.58 2.70 -13.83
N PRO A 4 -13.30 3.09 -12.57
CA PRO A 4 -12.49 4.25 -12.29
C PRO A 4 -11.09 4.07 -12.91
N LYS A 5 -10.61 5.08 -13.64
CA LYS A 5 -9.26 5.07 -14.21
C LYS A 5 -8.26 5.38 -13.08
N PRO A 6 -7.15 4.63 -12.95
CA PRO A 6 -6.18 4.91 -11.90
C PRO A 6 -5.42 6.20 -12.21
N ILE A 7 -5.02 6.93 -11.17
CA ILE A 7 -4.30 8.20 -11.28
C ILE A 7 -2.86 7.99 -10.83
N TYR A 8 -1.90 8.44 -11.63
CA TYR A 8 -0.49 8.39 -11.24
C TYR A 8 -0.23 9.34 -10.06
N HIS A 9 0.32 8.81 -8.98
CA HIS A 9 0.66 9.57 -7.78
C HIS A 9 2.18 9.67 -7.65
N SER A 10 2.73 10.88 -7.81
CA SER A 10 4.18 11.12 -7.89
C SER A 10 4.94 10.62 -6.67
N GLU A 11 4.41 10.81 -5.46
CA GLU A 11 5.09 10.38 -4.23
C GLU A 11 5.06 8.86 -4.03
N LEU A 12 4.04 8.17 -4.55
CA LEU A 12 3.91 6.72 -4.45
C LEU A 12 4.58 6.02 -5.63
N GLN A 13 4.93 6.79 -6.67
CA GLN A 13 5.49 6.35 -7.94
C GLN A 13 4.68 5.26 -8.66
N CYS A 14 3.37 5.20 -8.41
CA CYS A 14 2.47 4.22 -9.01
C CYS A 14 1.12 4.82 -9.41
N SER A 15 0.37 4.07 -10.21
CA SER A 15 -1.00 4.40 -10.56
C SER A 15 -1.95 3.87 -9.50
N VAL A 16 -2.68 4.75 -8.83
CA VAL A 16 -3.53 4.43 -7.67
C VAL A 16 -5.00 4.44 -8.07
N PHE A 17 -5.74 3.42 -7.64
CA PHE A 17 -7.20 3.39 -7.73
C PHE A 17 -7.84 4.00 -6.48
N SER A 18 -7.37 3.58 -5.32
CA SER A 18 -7.92 4.02 -4.04
C SER A 18 -6.93 3.77 -2.91
N LEU A 19 -7.18 4.48 -1.81
CA LEU A 19 -6.59 4.21 -0.51
C LEU A 19 -7.71 4.09 0.52
N SER A 20 -7.49 3.25 1.53
CA SER A 20 -8.32 3.24 2.73
C SER A 20 -7.44 3.20 3.97
N TYR A 21 -7.97 3.70 5.08
CA TYR A 21 -7.29 3.69 6.36
C TYR A 21 -8.29 3.38 7.47
N ASP A 22 -7.93 2.47 8.36
CA ASP A 22 -8.67 2.17 9.59
C ASP A 22 -7.87 2.69 10.78
N PHE A 23 -8.42 3.68 11.49
CA PHE A 23 -7.79 4.30 12.65
C PHE A 23 -7.84 3.43 13.92
N VAL A 24 -8.76 2.46 14.00
CA VAL A 24 -8.85 1.55 15.14
C VAL A 24 -7.71 0.55 15.08
N THR A 25 -7.53 -0.09 13.93
CA THR A 25 -6.46 -1.07 13.72
C THR A 25 -5.14 -0.44 13.29
N ARG A 26 -5.15 0.85 12.90
CA ARG A 26 -4.03 1.61 12.35
C ARG A 26 -3.41 0.97 11.11
N GLN A 27 -4.29 0.57 10.20
CA GLN A 27 -3.91 -0.13 8.98
C GLN A 27 -4.35 0.64 7.74
N GLY A 28 -3.38 0.85 6.85
CA GLY A 28 -3.61 1.40 5.51
C GLY A 28 -3.74 0.30 4.46
N VAL A 29 -4.56 0.54 3.44
CA VAL A 29 -4.57 -0.27 2.22
C VAL A 29 -4.40 0.64 1.01
N LEU A 30 -3.45 0.30 0.13
CA LEU A 30 -3.19 0.97 -1.14
C LEU A 30 -3.56 0.04 -2.30
N ASN A 31 -4.57 0.41 -3.09
CA ASN A 31 -4.97 -0.32 -4.28
C ASN A 31 -4.38 0.36 -5.53
N MET A 32 -3.52 -0.37 -6.24
CA MET A 32 -2.75 0.11 -7.40
C MET A 32 -3.21 -0.57 -8.69
N ALA A 33 -2.84 0.00 -9.82
CA ALA A 33 -2.97 -0.64 -11.12
C ALA A 33 -2.18 -1.97 -11.18
N GLU A 34 -2.67 -2.91 -12.00
CA GLU A 34 -1.96 -4.16 -12.27
C GLU A 34 -0.52 -3.90 -12.76
N THR A 35 0.40 -4.82 -12.46
CA THR A 35 1.81 -4.77 -12.90
C THR A 35 2.61 -3.55 -12.42
N THR A 36 2.10 -2.78 -11.47
CA THR A 36 2.82 -1.67 -10.84
C THR A 36 3.23 -2.01 -9.41
N ALA A 37 4.35 -1.45 -8.98
CA ALA A 37 4.81 -1.44 -7.59
C ALA A 37 4.83 0.01 -7.10
N CYS A 38 4.61 0.23 -5.81
CA CYS A 38 4.81 1.54 -5.19
C CYS A 38 6.24 1.67 -4.65
N ASP A 39 6.70 2.92 -4.54
CA ASP A 39 7.89 3.22 -3.76
C ASP A 39 7.63 2.97 -2.26
N MET A 40 8.46 2.15 -1.63
CA MET A 40 8.30 1.76 -0.22
C MET A 40 8.33 2.98 0.69
N ASN A 41 9.32 3.86 0.53
CA ASN A 41 9.50 5.01 1.41
C ASN A 41 8.37 6.03 1.23
N GLY A 42 7.97 6.29 -0.02
CA GLY A 42 6.84 7.13 -0.37
C GLY A 42 5.54 6.59 0.20
N CYS A 43 5.29 5.28 0.10
CA CYS A 43 4.12 4.64 0.68
C CYS A 43 4.05 4.81 2.20
N ILE A 44 5.15 4.49 2.90
CA ILE A 44 5.24 4.63 4.35
C ILE A 44 5.05 6.09 4.78
N ALA A 45 5.78 7.03 4.17
CA ALA A 45 5.70 8.43 4.50
C ALA A 45 4.29 9.01 4.24
N PHE A 46 3.62 8.55 3.19
CA PHE A 46 2.26 8.96 2.87
C PHE A 46 1.29 8.58 3.98
N PHE A 47 1.29 7.31 4.43
CA PHE A 47 0.40 6.87 5.51
C PHE A 47 0.78 7.44 6.87
N GLN A 48 2.07 7.69 7.14
CA GLN A 48 2.50 8.38 8.36
C GLN A 48 1.99 9.82 8.47
N ARG A 49 1.72 10.50 7.35
CA ARG A 49 1.06 11.82 7.36
C ARG A 49 -0.44 11.75 7.66
N ILE A 50 -1.09 10.63 7.35
CA ILE A 50 -2.48 10.37 7.75
C ILE A 50 -2.56 10.09 9.25
N ASP A 51 -1.67 9.22 9.74
CA ASP A 51 -1.56 8.87 11.16
C ASP A 51 -0.09 8.53 11.49
N PRO A 52 0.58 9.36 12.32
CA PRO A 52 1.96 9.10 12.75
C PRO A 52 2.14 7.77 13.51
N LYS A 53 1.05 7.14 13.92
CA LYS A 53 1.04 5.87 14.65
C LYS A 53 0.61 4.67 13.79
N VAL A 54 0.49 4.82 12.47
CA VAL A 54 0.22 3.73 11.54
C VAL A 54 1.11 2.52 11.83
N GLN A 55 0.53 1.32 11.87
CA GLN A 55 1.22 0.10 12.24
C GLN A 55 1.40 -0.86 11.08
N ALA A 56 0.49 -0.87 10.11
CA ALA A 56 0.60 -1.73 8.94
C ALA A 56 0.07 -1.04 7.68
N ILE A 57 0.64 -1.39 6.54
CA ILE A 57 0.19 -0.96 5.23
C ILE A 57 0.16 -2.19 4.32
N GLN A 58 -0.98 -2.47 3.71
CA GLN A 58 -1.10 -3.51 2.69
C GLN A 58 -1.17 -2.85 1.31
N THR A 59 -0.35 -3.33 0.37
CA THR A 59 -0.43 -2.90 -1.03
C THR A 59 -1.02 -4.00 -1.88
N LYS A 60 -1.84 -3.62 -2.86
CA LYS A 60 -2.50 -4.54 -3.79
C LYS A 60 -2.30 -4.03 -5.21
N ALA A 61 -1.84 -4.89 -6.11
CA ALA A 61 -1.72 -4.59 -7.54
C ALA A 61 -2.85 -5.28 -8.29
N GLY A 62 -3.83 -4.50 -8.77
CA GLY A 62 -5.10 -5.05 -9.25
C GLY A 62 -5.85 -5.77 -8.14
N ASN A 63 -6.13 -7.07 -8.34
CA ASN A 63 -6.83 -7.93 -7.37
C ASN A 63 -5.88 -8.82 -6.56
N LEU A 64 -4.56 -8.62 -6.67
CA LEU A 64 -3.56 -9.45 -6.02
C LEU A 64 -2.91 -8.69 -4.89
N ASP A 65 -2.71 -9.38 -3.77
CA ASP A 65 -1.83 -8.88 -2.71
C ASP A 65 -0.42 -8.72 -3.28
N ASP A 66 0.18 -7.58 -3.00
CA ASP A 66 1.58 -7.29 -3.30
C ASP A 66 2.35 -7.25 -1.97
N THR A 67 3.01 -6.15 -1.64
CA THR A 67 3.84 -6.03 -0.46
C THR A 67 3.01 -5.58 0.76
N SER A 68 3.32 -6.12 1.92
CA SER A 68 2.84 -5.59 3.20
C SER A 68 3.99 -4.99 4.00
N TYR A 69 3.81 -3.77 4.49
CA TYR A 69 4.75 -3.10 5.37
C TYR A 69 4.22 -3.15 6.80
N LEU A 70 5.02 -3.67 7.73
CA LEU A 70 4.66 -3.78 9.15
C LEU A 70 5.69 -3.05 10.00
N LEU A 71 5.22 -2.17 10.88
CA LEU A 71 6.06 -1.51 11.88
C LEU A 71 6.32 -2.47 13.04
N VAL A 72 7.56 -2.92 13.21
CA VAL A 72 8.00 -3.78 14.31
C VAL A 72 8.97 -2.99 15.19
N GLY A 73 8.50 -2.58 16.36
CA GLY A 73 9.25 -1.67 17.23
C GLY A 73 9.33 -0.28 16.61
N LYS A 74 10.50 0.06 16.04
CA LYS A 74 10.74 1.35 15.34
C LYS A 74 11.11 1.18 13.87
N GLU A 75 11.08 -0.05 13.37
CA GLU A 75 11.55 -0.39 12.02
C GLU A 75 10.40 -0.93 11.17
N TRP A 76 10.36 -0.50 9.91
CA TRP A 76 9.44 -1.04 8.93
C TRP A 76 10.02 -2.30 8.28
N LYS A 77 9.22 -3.36 8.24
CA LYS A 77 9.55 -4.61 7.55
C LYS A 77 8.63 -4.81 6.37
N ALA A 78 9.20 -5.11 5.21
CA ALA A 78 8.45 -5.52 4.03
C ALA A 78 8.28 -7.05 4.03
N ASN A 79 7.05 -7.52 3.90
CA ASN A 79 6.73 -8.93 3.70
C ASN A 79 6.05 -9.09 2.35
N LEU A 80 6.61 -9.98 1.54
CA LEU A 80 6.03 -10.39 0.27
C LEU A 80 4.92 -11.42 0.51
N PRO A 81 3.90 -11.49 -0.35
CA PRO A 81 2.88 -12.51 -0.24
C PRO A 81 3.52 -13.86 -0.58
N PRO A 82 2.97 -14.97 -0.05
CA PRO A 82 3.46 -16.29 -0.42
C PRO A 82 3.42 -16.44 -1.95
N ARG A 83 4.57 -16.78 -2.56
CA ARG A 83 4.62 -17.07 -3.99
C ARG A 83 3.66 -18.24 -4.24
N LYS A 84 2.62 -18.02 -5.05
CA LYS A 84 1.90 -19.15 -5.64
C LYS A 84 2.88 -19.80 -6.60
N GLU A 85 3.36 -20.99 -6.26
CA GLU A 85 3.99 -21.87 -7.24
C GLU A 85 2.97 -22.11 -8.35
N VAL A 86 3.35 -21.76 -9.58
CA VAL A 86 2.57 -22.03 -10.80
C VAL A 86 2.93 -23.41 -11.29
#